data_AF-A0A969F3W8-F1
#
_entry.id   AF-A0A969F3W8-F1
#
_cell.length_a   1.000
_cell.length_b   1.000
_cell.length_c   1.000
_cell.angle_alpha   90.00
_cell.angle_beta   90.00
_cell.angle_gamma   90.00
#
_symmetry.space_group_name_H-M   'P 1'
#
loop_
_entity.id
_entity.type
_entity.pdbx_description
1 polymer ?
#
loop_
_entity_poly.entity_id
_entity_poly.type
_entity_poly.pdbx_seq_one_letter_code
_entity_poly.pdbx_strand_id
1 'polypeptide(L)'
;MGATYEQTPWTTQRATAFNLERAAACWQRITGVGLSATPIDVARGSRAISSDRLPVIGALKDAGIYVNLAHGSNGTATAPLGAAIIAELLGGTFAPATRAEIAAIAPTRFIERQARRGYRHGARPVA
;
A
#
# COMPACT_ATOMS: atom_id res chain seq x y z
N MET A 1 9.58 -7.14 16.66
CA MET A 1 8.30 -6.76 16.01
C MET A 1 8.56 -5.53 15.15
N GLY A 2 8.34 -5.64 13.85
CA GLY A 2 8.54 -4.56 12.89
C GLY A 2 7.23 -3.85 12.51
N ALA A 3 7.23 -2.97 11.53
CA ALA A 3 8.30 -2.68 10.59
C ALA A 3 8.68 -1.20 10.57
N THR A 4 9.86 -0.90 10.02
CA THR A 4 10.25 0.47 9.68
C THR A 4 9.47 0.98 8.47
N TYR A 5 9.28 2.31 8.40
CA TYR A 5 8.71 3.01 7.25
C TYR A 5 9.74 4.00 6.71
N GLU A 6 10.52 3.52 5.76
CA GLU A 6 11.69 4.20 5.24
C GLU A 6 11.38 4.82 3.86
N GLN A 7 11.65 6.11 3.70
CA GLN A 7 11.62 6.77 2.38
C GLN A 7 12.95 6.61 1.64
N THR A 8 14.04 6.46 2.40
CA THR A 8 15.36 6.12 1.90
C THR A 8 15.90 4.94 2.71
N PRO A 9 16.64 4.00 2.10
CA PRO A 9 17.10 2.81 2.79
C PRO A 9 17.95 3.14 4.02
N TRP A 10 17.55 2.65 5.19
CA TRP A 10 18.39 2.65 6.39
C TRP A 10 19.33 1.44 6.41
N THR A 11 20.38 1.53 7.23
CA THR A 11 21.21 0.36 7.56
C THR A 11 20.41 -0.65 8.37
N THR A 12 20.71 -1.95 8.22
CA THR A 12 20.03 -3.02 8.97
C THR A 12 20.13 -2.81 10.48
N GLN A 13 21.30 -2.40 10.98
CA GLN A 13 21.51 -2.12 12.41
C GLN A 13 20.55 -1.03 12.93
N ARG A 14 20.42 0.08 12.19
CA ARG A 14 19.50 1.17 12.56
C ARG A 14 18.05 0.72 12.53
N ALA A 15 17.64 0.00 11.48
CA ALA A 15 16.26 -0.49 11.35
C ALA A 15 15.90 -1.49 12.46
N THR A 16 16.82 -2.38 12.82
CA THR A 16 16.64 -3.34 13.91
C THR A 16 16.56 -2.65 15.27
N ALA A 17 17.49 -1.73 15.58
CA ALA A 17 17.45 -0.94 16.81
C ALA A 17 16.12 -0.19 16.95
N PHE A 18 15.68 0.49 15.89
CA PHE A 18 14.40 1.19 15.87
C PHE A 18 13.21 0.27 16.18
N ASN A 19 13.15 -0.92 15.57
CA ASN A 19 12.07 -1.88 15.80
C ASN A 19 12.07 -2.40 17.26
N LEU A 20 13.24 -2.66 17.84
CA LEU A 20 13.38 -3.11 19.23
C LEU A 20 12.97 -2.02 20.23
N GLU A 21 13.42 -0.79 20.02
CA GLU A 21 13.05 0.37 20.86
C GLU A 21 11.54 0.61 20.84
N ARG A 22 10.91 0.56 19.66
CA ARG A 22 9.44 0.69 19.53
C ARG A 22 8.69 -0.44 20.19
N ALA A 23 9.15 -1.68 20.02
CA ALA A 23 8.55 -2.84 20.67
C ALA A 23 8.62 -2.72 22.20
N ALA A 24 9.79 -2.37 22.74
CA ALA A 24 9.99 -2.20 24.18
C ALA A 24 9.13 -1.06 24.76
N ALA A 25 9.09 0.09 24.08
CA ALA A 25 8.26 1.21 24.50
C ALA A 25 6.76 0.86 24.47
N CYS A 26 6.30 0.17 23.44
CA CYS A 26 4.90 -0.27 23.34
C CYS A 26 4.56 -1.28 24.45
N TRP A 27 5.42 -2.26 24.67
CA TRP A 27 5.25 -3.27 25.70
C TRP A 27 5.19 -2.68 27.11
N GLN A 28 6.14 -1.80 27.45
CA GLN A 28 6.15 -1.09 28.73
C GLN A 28 4.86 -0.30 28.94
N ARG A 29 4.37 0.39 27.90
CA ARG A 29 3.13 1.18 27.98
C ARG A 29 1.89 0.31 28.21
N ILE A 30 1.83 -0.89 27.64
CA ILE A 30 0.68 -1.79 27.74
C ILE A 30 0.71 -2.58 29.05
N THR A 31 1.90 -3.03 29.47
CA THR A 31 2.05 -4.03 30.54
C THR A 31 2.64 -3.48 31.82
N GLY A 32 3.31 -2.32 31.78
CA GLY A 32 4.10 -1.78 32.89
C GLY A 32 5.44 -2.48 33.12
N VAL A 33 5.78 -3.51 32.33
CA VAL A 33 6.98 -4.33 32.48
C VAL A 33 7.98 -4.03 31.37
N GLY A 34 9.27 -4.03 31.67
CA GLY A 34 10.32 -3.84 30.68
C GLY A 34 10.45 -5.05 29.75
N LEU A 35 10.68 -4.81 28.46
CA LEU A 35 10.97 -5.86 27.47
C LEU A 35 12.45 -5.82 27.10
N SER A 36 13.14 -6.93 27.32
CA SER A 36 14.45 -7.21 26.71
C SER A 36 14.28 -8.28 25.65
N ALA A 37 14.72 -8.02 24.42
CA ALA A 37 14.56 -8.92 23.30
C ALA A 37 15.78 -8.87 22.37
N THR A 38 16.16 -10.04 21.85
CA THR A 38 17.21 -10.20 20.84
C THR A 38 16.56 -10.67 19.54
N PRO A 39 16.88 -10.06 18.38
CA PRO A 39 16.33 -10.49 17.10
C PRO A 39 16.88 -11.87 16.73
N ILE A 40 15.99 -12.79 16.37
CA ILE A 40 16.36 -14.13 15.87
C ILE A 40 16.61 -14.09 14.36
N ASP A 41 15.80 -13.31 13.63
CA ASP A 41 15.92 -13.14 12.18
C ASP A 41 15.46 -11.73 11.76
N VAL A 42 15.91 -11.29 10.59
CA VAL A 42 15.58 -9.99 9.99
C VAL A 42 15.26 -10.13 8.51
N ALA A 43 14.10 -9.59 8.11
CA ALA A 43 13.68 -9.55 6.71
C ALA A 43 13.43 -8.11 6.26
N ARG A 44 13.68 -7.85 4.97
CA ARG A 44 13.45 -6.56 4.34
C ARG A 44 12.73 -6.72 3.01
N GLY A 45 11.77 -5.84 2.75
CA GLY A 45 11.08 -5.76 1.47
C GLY A 45 10.65 -4.33 1.17
N SER A 46 10.72 -3.95 -0.11
CA SER A 46 10.17 -2.69 -0.61
C SER A 46 8.66 -2.80 -0.75
N ARG A 47 7.94 -1.78 -0.31
CA ARG A 47 6.48 -1.71 -0.47
C ARG A 47 6.12 -0.70 -1.54
N ALA A 48 5.33 -1.12 -2.52
CA ALA A 48 4.66 -0.19 -3.42
C ALA A 48 3.48 0.44 -2.67
N ILE A 49 3.42 1.76 -2.62
CA ILE A 49 2.38 2.54 -1.92
C ILE A 49 1.95 3.69 -2.82
N SER A 50 0.65 3.93 -2.92
CA SER A 50 0.07 5.07 -3.63
C SER A 50 0.04 6.31 -2.75
N SER A 51 -0.07 7.50 -3.35
CA SER A 51 -0.08 8.77 -2.60
C SER A 51 -1.28 8.95 -1.68
N ASP A 52 -2.39 8.25 -1.94
CA ASP A 52 -3.61 8.24 -1.10
C ASP A 52 -3.71 7.01 -0.19
N ARG A 53 -2.71 6.12 -0.22
CA ARG A 53 -2.63 4.89 0.58
C ARG A 53 -3.74 3.87 0.30
N LEU A 54 -4.49 4.02 -0.79
CA LEU A 54 -5.42 3.01 -1.30
C LEU A 54 -4.72 2.17 -2.39
N PRO A 55 -5.02 0.87 -2.51
CA PRO A 55 -4.44 0.07 -3.58
C PRO A 55 -4.88 0.59 -4.96
N VAL A 56 -4.18 0.18 -6.00
CA VAL A 56 -4.50 0.50 -7.39
C VAL A 56 -4.92 -0.78 -8.08
N ILE A 57 -6.22 -0.92 -8.28
CA ILE A 57 -6.88 -2.15 -8.69
C ILE A 57 -7.84 -1.85 -9.84
N GLY A 58 -7.70 -2.56 -10.96
CA GLY A 58 -8.63 -2.48 -12.09
C GLY A 58 -7.93 -2.23 -13.43
N ALA A 59 -8.73 -1.88 -14.43
CA ALA A 59 -8.23 -1.68 -15.79
C ALA A 59 -7.42 -0.37 -15.91
N LEU A 60 -6.32 -0.43 -16.66
CA LEU A 60 -5.68 0.76 -17.22
C LEU A 60 -6.51 1.26 -18.41
N LYS A 61 -6.26 2.50 -18.84
CA LYS A 61 -7.04 3.19 -19.89
C LYS A 61 -7.03 2.43 -21.23
N ASP A 62 -6.04 1.57 -21.45
CA ASP A 62 -5.91 0.73 -22.64
C ASP A 62 -6.65 -0.61 -22.44
N ALA A 63 -7.49 -0.97 -23.42
CA ALA A 63 -8.32 -2.16 -23.35
C ALA A 63 -7.45 -3.44 -23.25
N GLY A 64 -7.47 -4.08 -22.08
CA GLY A 64 -6.86 -5.40 -21.86
C GLY A 64 -5.77 -5.46 -20.78
N ILE A 65 -5.37 -4.34 -20.17
CA ILE A 65 -4.37 -4.36 -19.07
C ILE A 65 -5.05 -4.09 -17.74
N TYR A 66 -4.89 -5.01 -16.79
CA TYR A 66 -5.41 -4.90 -15.43
C TYR A 66 -4.25 -4.89 -14.44
N VAL A 67 -4.37 -4.07 -13.40
CA VAL A 67 -3.35 -3.94 -12.35
C VAL A 67 -3.94 -4.27 -10.98
N ASN A 68 -3.13 -4.90 -10.13
CA ASN A 68 -3.41 -5.18 -8.72
C ASN A 68 -2.14 -4.85 -7.92
N LEU A 69 -1.96 -3.57 -7.56
CA LEU A 69 -0.70 -3.08 -7.04
C LEU A 69 -0.87 -1.99 -5.96
N ALA A 70 0.26 -1.54 -5.42
CA ALA A 70 0.35 -0.46 -4.43
C ALA A 70 -0.42 -0.71 -3.11
N HIS A 71 -0.51 -1.97 -2.68
CA HIS A 71 -1.20 -2.38 -1.45
C HIS A 71 -0.51 -1.93 -0.13
N GLY A 72 0.70 -1.38 -0.22
CA GLY A 72 1.47 -0.97 0.95
C GLY A 72 1.69 -2.09 1.95
N SER A 73 1.42 -1.81 3.23
CA SER A 73 1.56 -2.78 4.32
C SER A 73 0.33 -3.69 4.50
N ASN A 74 -0.69 -3.56 3.65
CA ASN A 74 -1.96 -4.30 3.76
C ASN A 74 -2.17 -5.28 2.60
N GLY A 75 -1.10 -5.69 1.93
CA GLY A 75 -1.14 -6.56 0.75
C GLY A 75 -1.76 -7.93 1.01
N THR A 76 -1.48 -8.53 2.17
CA THR A 76 -2.04 -9.84 2.54
C THR A 76 -3.57 -9.83 2.61
N ALA A 77 -4.18 -8.72 3.02
CA ALA A 77 -5.63 -8.59 3.08
C ALA A 77 -6.23 -8.08 1.75
N THR A 78 -5.58 -7.10 1.10
CA THR A 78 -6.19 -6.38 -0.04
C THR A 78 -5.86 -6.98 -1.41
N ALA A 79 -4.75 -7.71 -1.56
CA ALA A 79 -4.41 -8.33 -2.84
C ALA A 79 -5.41 -9.43 -3.26
N PRO A 80 -5.91 -10.31 -2.36
CA PRO A 80 -6.96 -11.28 -2.72
C PRO A 80 -8.28 -10.61 -3.12
N LEU A 81 -8.70 -9.56 -2.40
CA LEU A 81 -9.88 -8.78 -2.78
C LEU A 81 -9.70 -8.14 -4.16
N GLY A 82 -8.52 -7.58 -4.45
CA GLY A 82 -8.22 -7.01 -5.76
C GLY A 82 -8.20 -8.05 -6.88
N ALA A 83 -7.71 -9.25 -6.61
CA ALA A 83 -7.77 -10.36 -7.54
C ALA A 83 -9.23 -10.77 -7.85
N ALA A 84 -10.08 -10.87 -6.82
CA ALA A 84 -11.51 -11.15 -7.01
C ALA A 84 -12.20 -10.06 -7.85
N ILE A 85 -11.94 -8.78 -7.57
CA ILE A 85 -12.48 -7.67 -8.36
C ILE A 85 -12.06 -7.77 -9.83
N ILE A 86 -10.79 -8.06 -10.12
CA ILE A 86 -10.30 -8.20 -11.51
C ILE A 86 -10.93 -9.43 -12.20
N ALA A 87 -11.06 -10.56 -11.49
CA ALA A 87 -11.68 -11.75 -12.02
C ALA A 87 -13.14 -11.48 -12.45
N GLU A 88 -13.91 -10.77 -11.63
CA GLU A 88 -15.29 -10.38 -11.96
C GLU A 88 -15.34 -9.37 -13.12
N LEU A 89 -14.40 -8.42 -13.18
CA LEU A 89 -14.29 -7.48 -14.30
C LEU A 89 -13.98 -8.19 -15.64
N LEU A 90 -13.19 -9.26 -15.61
CA LEU A 90 -12.88 -10.08 -16.78
C LEU A 90 -14.04 -11.03 -17.15
N GLY A 91 -14.74 -11.56 -16.14
CA GLY A 91 -15.89 -12.46 -16.31
C GLY A 91 -17.19 -11.77 -16.70
N GLY A 92 -17.25 -10.43 -16.61
CA GLY A 92 -18.46 -9.65 -16.90
C GLY A 92 -19.52 -9.76 -15.80
N THR A 93 -19.08 -9.96 -14.56
CA THR A 93 -19.91 -10.37 -13.42
C THR A 93 -19.76 -9.35 -12.27
N PHE A 94 -20.44 -9.52 -11.14
CA PHE A 94 -20.53 -8.46 -10.12
C PHE A 94 -19.35 -8.48 -9.15
N ALA A 95 -18.56 -7.41 -9.14
CA ALA A 95 -17.46 -7.25 -8.19
C ALA A 95 -17.97 -7.26 -6.72
N PRO A 96 -17.20 -7.83 -5.77
CA PRO A 96 -17.56 -7.87 -4.34
C PRO A 96 -17.27 -6.53 -3.63
N ALA A 97 -17.68 -5.43 -4.26
CA ALA A 97 -17.48 -4.08 -3.77
C ALA A 97 -18.52 -3.13 -4.39
N THR A 98 -18.85 -2.07 -3.66
CA THR A 98 -19.72 -1.00 -4.16
C THR A 98 -19.04 -0.21 -5.27
N ARG A 99 -19.85 0.50 -6.07
CA ARG A 99 -19.33 1.39 -7.12
C ARG A 99 -18.37 2.45 -6.57
N ALA A 100 -18.66 2.97 -5.37
CA ALA A 100 -17.81 3.96 -4.72
C ALA A 100 -16.44 3.38 -4.33
N GLU A 101 -16.41 2.15 -3.81
CA GLU A 101 -15.16 1.46 -3.47
C GLU A 101 -14.35 1.13 -4.73
N ILE A 102 -14.99 0.66 -5.80
CA ILE A 102 -14.35 0.42 -7.10
C ILE A 102 -13.73 1.72 -7.64
N ALA A 103 -14.47 2.84 -7.61
CA ALA A 103 -13.94 4.14 -8.04
C ALA A 103 -12.76 4.61 -7.17
N ALA A 104 -12.77 4.31 -5.86
CA ALA A 104 -11.72 4.70 -4.94
C ALA A 104 -10.39 3.94 -5.15
N ILE A 105 -10.44 2.73 -5.72
CA ILE A 105 -9.25 1.90 -6.00
C ILE A 105 -8.87 1.90 -7.49
N ALA A 106 -9.73 2.41 -8.37
CA ALA A 106 -9.50 2.44 -9.81
C ALA A 106 -8.19 3.18 -10.16
N PRO A 107 -7.44 2.73 -11.20
CA PRO A 107 -6.25 3.44 -11.66
C PRO A 107 -6.54 4.85 -12.18
N THR A 108 -7.71 5.06 -12.80
CA THR A 108 -8.13 6.35 -13.38
C THR A 108 -8.31 7.46 -12.35
N ARG A 109 -8.49 7.13 -11.06
CA ARG A 109 -8.75 8.11 -10.00
C ARG A 109 -7.68 9.19 -9.89
N PHE A 110 -6.44 8.88 -10.23
CA PHE A 110 -5.34 9.86 -10.20
C PHE A 110 -5.41 10.83 -11.38
N ILE A 111 -5.78 10.34 -12.57
CA ILE A 111 -6.01 11.17 -13.75
C ILE A 111 -7.18 12.11 -13.49
N GLU A 112 -8.29 11.58 -12.98
CA GLU A 112 -9.47 12.37 -12.64
C GLU A 112 -9.18 13.41 -11.56
N ARG A 113 -8.41 13.04 -10.53
CA ARG A 113 -7.96 13.96 -9.48
C ARG A 113 -7.07 15.06 -10.01
N GLN A 114 -6.18 14.75 -10.96
CA GLN A 114 -5.33 15.74 -11.62
C GLN A 114 -6.16 16.69 -12.48
N ALA A 115 -7.10 16.17 -13.27
CA ALA A 115 -8.02 16.97 -14.08
C ALA A 115 -8.81 17.99 -13.22
N ARG A 116 -9.29 17.58 -12.04
CA ARG A 116 -9.99 18.48 -11.10
C ARG A 116 -9.10 19.54 -10.45
N ARG A 117 -7.82 19.25 -10.23
CA ARG A 117 -6.89 20.13 -9.48
C ARG A 117 -5.96 20.96 -10.37
N GLY A 118 -5.96 20.68 -11.67
CA GLY A 118 -4.94 21.15 -12.61
C GLY A 118 -3.61 20.39 -12.47
N TYR A 119 -2.76 20.55 -13.47
CA TYR A 119 -1.40 20.01 -13.48
C TYR A 119 -0.53 20.73 -12.43
N ARG A 120 0.23 19.96 -11.65
CA ARG A 120 1.18 20.48 -10.64
C ARG A 120 2.59 20.04 -10.99
N HIS A 121 3.59 20.73 -10.43
CA HIS A 121 5.03 20.40 -10.57
C HIS A 121 5.51 20.31 -12.03
N GLY A 122 5.02 21.20 -12.91
CA GLY A 122 5.46 21.25 -14.30
C GLY A 122 4.96 20.11 -15.18
N ALA A 123 3.99 19.31 -14.71
CA ALA A 123 3.41 18.23 -15.51
C ALA A 123 2.79 18.78 -16.80
N ARG A 124 3.19 18.21 -17.95
CA ARG A 124 2.61 18.47 -19.26
C ARG A 124 1.90 17.19 -19.71
N PRO A 125 0.56 17.17 -19.75
CA PRO A 125 -0.14 15.99 -20.26
C PRO A 125 0.26 15.73 -21.72
N VAL A 126 0.41 14.46 -22.07
CA VAL A 126 0.46 14.05 -23.47
C VAL A 126 -0.97 14.12 -24.00
N ALA A 127 -1.14 14.73 -25.17
CA ALA A 127 -2.43 14.93 -25.84
C ALA A 127 -3.13 13.59 -26.15
#